data_AF-A0A1X7UMS7-F1
#
_entry.id   AF-A0A1X7UMS7-F1
#
_cell.length_a   1.000
_cell.length_b   1.000
_cell.length_c   1.000
_cell.angle_alpha   90.00
_cell.angle_beta   90.00
_cell.angle_gamma   90.00
#
_symmetry.space_group_name_H-M   'P 1'
#
loop_
_entity.id
_entity.type
_entity.pdbx_description
1 polymer ?
#
loop_
_entity_poly.entity_id
_entity_poly.type
_entity_poly.pdbx_seq_one_letter_code
_entity_poly.pdbx_strand_id
1 'polypeptide(L)'
;MDFIEVARHPALLPRDNPFTVLVMRIAHESDAHSGVKDTLTDVRNQYWILQGRSYARQYINECVLCRRYAVSHYRLPPAPLPNFHVKQSFPFSVVGVDFTGPLTYITA
;
A
#
# COMPACT_ATOMS: atom_id res chain seq x y z
N MET A 1 -2.97 -9.17 -38.68
CA MET A 1 -2.03 -8.17 -38.16
C MET A 1 -1.45 -8.75 -36.88
N ASP A 2 -0.16 -9.06 -36.96
CA ASP A 2 0.55 -10.03 -36.13
C ASP A 2 0.83 -9.52 -34.72
N PHE A 3 -0.04 -9.84 -33.76
CA PHE A 3 0.16 -9.49 -32.34
C PHE A 3 0.96 -10.54 -31.54
N ILE A 4 1.52 -11.57 -32.20
CA ILE A 4 2.09 -12.75 -31.49
C ILE A 4 3.64 -12.83 -31.58
N GLU A 5 4.30 -12.08 -32.45
CA GLU A 5 5.76 -12.26 -32.62
C GLU A 5 6.63 -11.62 -31.53
N VAL A 6 6.16 -10.55 -30.86
CA VAL A 6 6.98 -9.82 -29.86
C VAL A 6 7.28 -10.66 -28.61
N ALA A 7 6.39 -11.59 -28.24
CA ALA A 7 6.59 -12.46 -27.07
C ALA A 7 7.54 -13.63 -27.32
N ARG A 8 7.95 -13.90 -28.58
CA ARG A 8 8.70 -15.11 -28.91
C ARG A 8 10.12 -15.04 -28.33
N HIS A 9 10.75 -13.85 -28.35
CA HIS A 9 12.14 -13.65 -27.94
C HIS A 9 12.33 -12.31 -27.18
N PRO A 10 11.94 -12.23 -25.90
CA PRO A 10 12.10 -11.02 -25.10
C PRO A 10 13.58 -10.66 -24.93
N ALA A 11 13.91 -9.37 -25.03
CA ALA A 11 15.28 -8.89 -24.89
C ALA A 11 15.79 -9.03 -23.44
N LEU A 12 16.98 -9.59 -23.26
CA LEU A 12 17.54 -9.81 -21.93
C LEU A 12 18.03 -8.49 -21.32
N LEU A 13 17.57 -8.19 -20.11
CA LEU A 13 18.00 -7.01 -19.36
C LEU A 13 18.73 -7.39 -18.07
N PRO A 14 19.92 -6.82 -17.81
CA PRO A 14 20.57 -6.94 -16.51
C PRO A 14 19.78 -6.17 -15.45
N ARG A 15 19.75 -6.70 -14.22
CA ARG A 15 19.00 -6.10 -13.10
C ARG A 15 19.46 -4.68 -12.78
N ASP A 16 20.77 -4.47 -12.68
CA ASP A 16 21.38 -3.25 -12.14
C ASP A 16 21.70 -2.23 -13.24
N ASN A 17 20.76 -2.05 -14.18
CA ASN A 17 20.90 -1.09 -15.28
C ASN A 17 19.82 0.00 -15.18
N PRO A 18 20.16 1.29 -15.38
CA PRO A 18 19.19 2.38 -15.36
C PRO A 18 18.00 2.18 -16.30
N PHE A 19 18.21 1.57 -17.47
CA PHE A 19 17.15 1.23 -18.41
C PHE A 19 16.14 0.23 -17.82
N THR A 20 16.63 -0.78 -17.11
CA THR A 20 15.79 -1.78 -16.42
C THR A 20 14.91 -1.13 -15.36
N VAL A 21 15.42 -0.12 -14.65
CA VAL A 21 14.63 0.67 -13.68
C VAL A 21 13.48 1.39 -14.39
N LEU A 22 13.76 2.01 -15.55
CA LEU A 22 12.75 2.73 -16.33
C LEU A 22 11.68 1.78 -16.88
N VAL A 23 12.07 0.62 -17.41
CA VAL A 23 11.14 -0.42 -17.88
C VAL A 23 10.23 -0.88 -16.74
N MET A 24 10.80 -1.18 -15.56
CA MET A 24 10.01 -1.60 -14.39
C MET A 24 9.05 -0.49 -13.93
N ARG A 25 9.50 0.77 -13.95
CA ARG A 25 8.65 1.93 -13.62
C ARG A 25 7.45 2.02 -14.55
N ILE A 26 7.69 2.02 -15.85
CA ILE A 26 6.64 2.18 -16.87
C ILE A 26 5.62 1.05 -16.74
N ALA A 27 6.07 -0.20 -16.61
CA ALA A 27 5.18 -1.34 -16.42
C ALA A 27 4.36 -1.21 -15.14
N HIS A 28 5.01 -0.87 -14.02
CA HIS A 28 4.36 -0.74 -12.73
C HIS A 28 3.30 0.39 -12.69
N GLU A 29 3.59 1.53 -13.32
CA GLU A 29 2.69 2.67 -13.41
C GLU A 29 1.55 2.42 -14.41
N SER A 30 1.84 1.77 -15.55
CA SER A 30 0.84 1.41 -16.57
C SER A 30 -0.18 0.41 -16.04
N ASP A 31 0.26 -0.52 -15.19
CA ASP A 31 -0.60 -1.46 -14.48
C ASP A 31 -1.27 -0.84 -13.24
N ALA A 32 -1.32 0.49 -13.13
CA ALA A 32 -1.95 1.22 -12.02
C ALA A 32 -1.48 0.76 -10.63
N HIS A 33 -0.17 0.55 -10.47
CA HIS A 33 0.46 0.08 -9.24
C HIS A 33 0.00 -1.31 -8.78
N SER A 34 -0.33 -2.19 -9.72
CA SER A 34 -0.64 -3.59 -9.45
C SER A 34 0.53 -4.35 -8.81
N GLY A 35 0.25 -5.59 -8.41
CA GLY A 35 1.21 -6.42 -7.69
C GLY A 35 2.36 -6.94 -8.58
N VAL A 36 3.30 -7.62 -7.93
CA VAL A 36 4.50 -8.21 -8.56
C VAL A 36 4.18 -9.08 -9.78
N LYS A 37 3.06 -9.82 -9.75
CA LYS A 37 2.69 -10.74 -10.83
C LYS A 37 2.33 -9.97 -12.11
N ASP A 38 1.54 -8.92 -11.97
CA ASP A 38 0.98 -8.18 -13.09
C ASP A 38 2.08 -7.37 -13.77
N THR A 39 2.85 -6.61 -12.97
CA THR A 39 4.02 -5.86 -13.46
C THR A 39 5.03 -6.76 -14.17
N LEU A 40 5.29 -7.98 -13.66
CA LEU A 40 6.18 -8.92 -14.35
C LEU A 40 5.59 -9.50 -15.62
N THR A 41 4.27 -9.62 -15.70
CA THR A 41 3.60 -10.11 -16.89
C THR A 41 3.74 -9.07 -18.00
N ASP A 42 3.53 -7.79 -17.67
CA ASP A 42 3.71 -6.70 -18.62
C ASP A 42 5.15 -6.59 -19.12
N VAL A 43 6.13 -6.57 -18.21
CA VAL A 43 7.56 -6.55 -18.58
C VAL A 43 7.94 -7.70 -19.52
N ARG A 44 7.41 -8.91 -19.29
CA ARG A 44 7.72 -10.11 -20.08
C ARG A 44 7.18 -10.10 -21.50
N ASN A 45 6.26 -9.19 -21.82
CA ASN A 45 5.81 -9.01 -23.20
C ASN A 45 6.94 -8.56 -24.12
N GLN A 46 7.97 -7.87 -23.58
CA GLN A 46 9.08 -7.31 -24.37
C GLN A 46 10.47 -7.64 -23.82
N TYR A 47 10.61 -7.84 -22.51
CA TYR A 47 11.92 -7.95 -21.84
C TYR A 47 11.98 -9.10 -20.84
N TRP A 48 13.16 -9.72 -20.75
CA TRP A 48 13.50 -10.70 -19.72
C TRP A 48 14.52 -10.12 -18.76
N ILE A 49 14.05 -9.63 -17.60
CA ILE A 49 14.94 -9.10 -16.55
C ILE A 49 15.52 -10.26 -15.74
N LEU A 50 16.86 -10.30 -15.61
CA LEU A 50 17.55 -11.24 -14.71
C LEU A 50 17.07 -11.07 -13.27
N GLN A 51 16.68 -12.17 -12.61
CA GLN A 51 16.05 -12.14 -11.29
C GLN A 51 14.80 -11.24 -11.23
N GLY A 52 14.10 -11.07 -12.35
CA GLY A 52 13.03 -10.09 -12.51
C GLY A 52 11.98 -10.11 -11.40
N ARG A 53 11.58 -11.29 -10.91
CA ARG A 53 10.60 -11.38 -9.81
C ARG A 53 11.10 -10.78 -8.50
N SER A 54 12.35 -11.04 -8.15
CA SER A 54 12.99 -10.45 -6.97
C SER A 54 13.09 -8.94 -7.13
N TYR A 55 13.50 -8.50 -8.32
CA TYR A 55 13.63 -7.08 -8.65
C TYR A 55 12.30 -6.33 -8.63
N ALA A 56 11.24 -6.89 -9.23
CA ALA A 56 9.88 -6.32 -9.18
C ALA A 56 9.37 -6.19 -7.74
N ARG A 57 9.60 -7.21 -6.90
CA ARG A 57 9.24 -7.15 -5.49
C ARG A 57 10.00 -6.05 -4.75
N GLN A 58 11.30 -5.91 -5.00
CA GLN A 58 12.10 -4.82 -4.42
C GLN A 58 11.55 -3.45 -4.88
N TYR A 59 11.38 -3.26 -6.18
CA TYR A 59 10.89 -2.02 -6.77
C TYR A 59 9.53 -1.61 -6.18
N ILE A 60 8.57 -2.53 -6.12
CA ILE A 60 7.22 -2.28 -5.57
C ILE A 60 7.27 -1.96 -4.06
N ASN A 61 8.15 -2.61 -3.29
CA ASN A 61 8.32 -2.31 -1.87
C ASN A 61 8.94 -0.91 -1.62
N GLU A 62 9.71 -0.40 -2.57
CA GLU A 62 10.32 0.92 -2.54
C GLU A 62 9.38 2.01 -3.11
N CYS A 63 8.37 1.64 -3.91
CA CYS A 63 7.37 2.54 -4.45
C CYS A 63 6.58 3.25 -3.33
N VAL A 64 6.64 4.58 -3.32
CA VAL A 64 6.00 5.43 -2.30
C VAL A 64 4.48 5.26 -2.29
N LEU A 65 3.86 5.18 -3.46
CA LEU A 65 2.40 5.01 -3.58
C LEU A 65 1.97 3.64 -3.07
N CYS A 66 2.61 2.56 -3.51
CA CYS A 66 2.32 1.22 -3.00
C CYS A 66 2.53 1.14 -1.50
N ARG A 67 3.63 1.70 -0.97
CA ARG A 67 3.88 1.71 0.47
C ARG A 67 2.80 2.48 1.21
N ARG A 68 2.36 3.64 0.72
CA ARG A 68 1.30 4.44 1.34
C ARG A 68 -0.03 3.67 1.42
N TYR A 69 -0.40 2.96 0.37
CA TYR A 69 -1.68 2.23 0.31
C TYR A 69 -1.62 0.81 0.90
N ALA A 70 -0.43 0.21 1.01
CA ALA A 70 -0.23 -1.12 1.61
C ALA A 70 -0.20 -1.11 3.15
N VAL A 71 -0.06 0.07 3.78
CA VAL A 71 -0.01 0.18 5.24
C VAL A 71 -1.37 -0.16 5.82
N SER A 72 -1.40 -1.24 6.61
CA SER A 72 -2.53 -1.51 7.50
C SER A 72 -2.51 -0.50 8.65
N HIS A 73 -3.69 -0.12 9.14
CA HIS A 73 -3.79 0.68 10.36
C HIS A 73 -2.90 0.09 11.46
N TYR A 74 -2.12 0.95 12.11
CA TYR A 74 -1.34 0.53 13.27
C TYR A 74 -2.29 -0.12 14.26
N ARG A 75 -2.08 -1.41 14.56
CA ARG A 75 -2.82 -2.08 15.63
C ARG A 75 -2.23 -1.58 16.93
N LEU A 76 -2.84 -0.54 17.50
CA LEU A 76 -2.50 -0.14 18.86
C LEU A 76 -2.68 -1.38 19.76
N PRO A 77 -1.67 -1.76 20.56
CA PRO A 77 -1.93 -2.67 21.65
C PRO A 77 -3.01 -2.03 22.54
N PRO A 78 -3.93 -2.82 23.11
CA PRO A 78 -4.96 -2.28 23.98
C PRO A 78 -4.29 -1.49 25.10
N ALA A 79 -4.61 -0.21 25.20
CA ALA A 79 -4.12 0.62 26.30
C ALA A 79 -4.68 0.06 27.63
N PRO A 80 -3.90 0.08 28.72
CA PRO A 80 -4.43 -0.28 30.02
C PRO A 80 -5.62 0.62 30.36
N LEU A 81 -6.72 0.01 30.79
CA LEU A 81 -7.90 0.76 31.20
C LEU A 81 -7.56 1.66 32.40
N PRO A 82 -8.12 2.88 32.47
CA PRO A 82 -7.98 3.71 33.65
C PRO A 82 -8.48 2.99 34.90
N ASN A 83 -7.79 3.16 36.03
CA ASN A 83 -8.12 2.47 37.29
C ASN A 83 -9.58 2.68 37.73
N PHE A 84 -10.16 3.83 37.42
CA PHE A 84 -11.54 4.15 37.78
C PHE A 84 -12.60 3.45 36.90
N HIS A 85 -12.22 2.82 35.79
CA HIS A 85 -13.12 1.98 34.98
C HIS A 85 -13.17 0.53 35.48
N VAL A 86 -12.17 0.09 36.25
CA VAL A 86 -12.00 -1.32 36.64
C VAL A 86 -12.12 -1.57 38.14
N LYS A 87 -12.07 -0.51 38.96
CA LYS A 87 -12.27 -0.60 40.40
C LYS A 87 -13.72 -0.40 40.76
N GLN A 88 -14.22 -1.24 41.67
CA GLN A 88 -15.55 -1.08 42.25
C GLN A 88 -15.60 0.21 43.06
N SER A 89 -16.65 1.00 42.87
CA SER A 89 -16.85 2.28 43.55
C SER A 89 -18.33 2.51 43.84
N PHE A 90 -18.62 3.48 44.71
CA PHE A 90 -20.00 3.88 44.98
C PHE A 90 -20.60 4.60 43.76
N PRO A 91 -21.94 4.55 43.58
CA PRO A 91 -22.61 5.34 42.55
C PRO A 91 -22.20 6.82 42.60
N PHE A 92 -22.03 7.45 41.43
CA PHE A 92 -21.65 8.86 41.27
C PHE A 92 -20.25 9.26 41.80
N SER A 93 -19.41 8.30 42.20
CA SER A 93 -18.02 8.57 42.61
C SER A 93 -17.12 9.07 41.48
N VAL A 94 -17.47 8.77 40.23
CA VAL A 94 -16.78 9.21 39.02
C VAL A 94 -17.84 9.55 37.96
N VAL A 95 -17.78 10.76 37.41
CA VAL A 95 -18.71 11.25 36.39
C VAL A 95 -17.92 11.72 35.19
N GLY A 96 -18.22 11.16 34.02
CA GLY A 96 -17.71 11.64 32.74
C GLY A 96 -18.55 12.82 32.26
N VAL A 97 -17.91 13.95 31.97
CA VAL A 97 -18.54 15.11 31.35
C VAL A 97 -17.89 15.30 29.99
N ASP A 98 -18.70 15.44 28.95
CA ASP A 98 -18.23 15.74 27.60
C ASP A 98 -19.13 16.81 26.98
N PHE A 99 -18.55 17.60 26.09
CA PHE A 99 -19.30 18.60 25.34
C PHE A 99 -19.73 18.00 24.01
N THR A 100 -21.02 18.13 23.69
CA THR A 100 -21.49 17.88 22.33
C THR A 100 -21.21 19.11 21.44
N GLY A 101 -21.09 18.87 20.13
CA GLY A 101 -20.74 19.88 19.13
C GLY A 101 -21.76 21.03 19.02
N PRO A 102 -21.51 22.00 18.11
CA PRO A 102 -22.26 23.25 18.06
C PRO A 102 -23.76 23.00 17.91
N LEU A 103 -24.53 23.39 18.94
CA LEU A 103 -25.98 23.33 18.94
C LEU A 103 -26.51 24.63 18.35
N THR A 104 -27.05 24.56 17.13
CA THR A 104 -27.79 25.67 16.53
C THR A 104 -29.25 25.57 16.96
N TYR A 105 -29.75 26.59 17.66
CA TYR A 105 -31.17 26.75 17.94
C TYR A 105 -31.75 27.86 17.08
N ILE A 106 -32.96 27.66 16.58
CA ILE A 106 -33.69 28.66 15.80
C ILE A 106 -34.60 29.40 16.78
N THR A 107 -34.38 30.70 16.96
CA THR A 107 -35.32 31.57 17.69
C THR A 107 -36.43 32.01 16.75
N ALA A 108 -37.68 31.92 17.22
CA ALA A 108 -38.87 32.44 16.54
C ALA A 108 -38.93 33.98 16.59
#